data_AF-A0A3B8LDF0-F1
#
_entry.id   AF-A0A3B8LDF0-F1
#
_cell.length_a   1.000
_cell.length_b   1.000
_cell.length_c   1.000
_cell.angle_alpha   90.00
_cell.angle_beta   90.00
_cell.angle_gamma   90.00
#
_symmetry.space_group_name_H-M   'P 1'
#
loop_
_entity.id
_entity.type
_entity.pdbx_description
1 polymer ?
#
loop_
_entity_poly.entity_id
_entity_poly.type
_entity_poly.pdbx_seq_one_letter_code
_entity_poly.pdbx_strand_id
1 'polypeptide(L)'
;MEPLLITGESLKVDDVVAVANGRRVELSPDVLPQIKRSRRAVETLVNEKRVAYGITTGFGHFKDKIIPPEEVKQLQLNLVRSHAVGVGPALSREAARAMLLVRANTLAKGFSGVRPVVITTMLDILNADIYPRILSQGSLGASGDLAPLAHLGMVLLGEGEVFVDGEAVLAADVFAKHGIQPLELQAKEGLAILNGTTMMVGLGALLVRRGINLLITADIAACLSLEALKGTDRAYDHRVHAVRPHPRQADCAAFLRKLLEGSQFLRDDDPLNVQDPYTLRCVPQVHGAVRDAVAYAQWVIDIELNAVNDNPIIFTEEGSDEFDVISAGNFHGEPIAFAADYMKLALTDLGNMSERRIARLVDADCNQSVLPMFLTEYGGLQSGFMIAQYTAASLASENKSLAHPASADSIPSSANTEDHVSMGAIAVRNLEKVLNHVEHIVSIELMAAAQGIDFR
;
A
#
# COMPACT_ATOMS: atom_id res chain seq x y z
N MET A 1 12.87 18.56 10.40
CA MET A 1 12.69 18.44 8.94
C MET A 1 11.70 19.50 8.50
N GLU A 2 11.92 20.12 7.35
CA GLU A 2 10.94 21.03 6.75
C GLU A 2 9.62 20.28 6.42
N PRO A 3 8.47 20.95 6.55
CA PRO A 3 7.19 20.33 6.23
C PRO A 3 7.16 19.92 4.75
N LEU A 4 6.51 18.79 4.46
CA LEU A 4 6.20 18.41 3.08
C LEU A 4 5.13 19.35 2.54
N LEU A 5 5.37 19.98 1.39
CA LEU A 5 4.35 20.76 0.68
C LEU A 5 3.60 19.85 -0.29
N ILE A 6 2.28 19.70 -0.11
CA ILE A 6 1.44 18.99 -1.09
C ILE A 6 0.91 19.94 -2.16
N THR A 7 0.97 19.48 -3.40
CA THR A 7 0.58 20.22 -4.63
C THR A 7 -0.44 19.44 -5.48
N GLY A 8 -0.72 18.18 -5.15
CA GLY A 8 -1.51 17.28 -5.97
C GLY A 8 -0.72 16.56 -7.08
N GLU A 9 0.55 16.90 -7.31
CA GLU A 9 1.29 16.45 -8.51
C GLU A 9 2.61 15.71 -8.24
N SER A 10 3.19 15.86 -7.05
CA SER A 10 4.59 15.48 -6.81
C SER A 10 4.81 14.55 -5.61
N LEU A 11 3.74 13.95 -5.08
CA LEU A 11 3.84 13.06 -3.94
C LEU A 11 4.47 11.73 -4.36
N LYS A 12 5.49 11.28 -3.60
CA LYS A 12 6.14 9.99 -3.82
C LYS A 12 5.83 9.02 -2.69
N VAL A 13 6.02 7.73 -2.94
CA VAL A 13 5.94 6.68 -1.90
C VAL A 13 6.72 7.04 -0.62
N ASP A 14 7.93 7.60 -0.76
CA ASP A 14 8.76 8.00 0.38
C ASP A 14 8.16 9.12 1.23
N ASP A 15 7.48 10.07 0.58
CA ASP A 15 6.82 11.17 1.28
C ASP A 15 5.63 10.66 2.08
N VAL A 16 4.87 9.70 1.54
CA VAL A 16 3.78 9.02 2.25
C VAL A 16 4.30 8.33 3.50
N VAL A 17 5.39 7.57 3.38
CA VAL A 17 6.02 6.87 4.51
C VAL A 17 6.53 7.86 5.56
N ALA A 18 7.16 8.95 5.13
CA ALA A 18 7.67 9.97 6.05
C ALA A 18 6.54 10.65 6.83
N VAL A 19 5.43 11.01 6.18
CA VAL A 19 4.27 11.63 6.85
C VAL A 19 3.53 10.62 7.72
N ALA A 20 3.37 9.37 7.27
CA ALA A 20 2.81 8.30 8.09
C ALA A 20 3.62 8.13 9.40
N ASN A 21 4.94 8.34 9.35
CA ASN A 21 5.85 8.33 10.51
C ASN A 21 6.00 9.68 11.24
N GLY A 22 5.18 10.69 10.91
CA GLY A 22 5.11 11.94 11.68
C GLY A 22 5.81 13.16 11.05
N ARG A 23 6.28 13.09 9.80
CA ARG A 23 6.72 14.31 9.08
C ARG A 23 5.53 15.28 8.94
N ARG A 24 5.75 16.54 9.32
CA ARG A 24 4.75 17.62 9.14
C ARG A 24 4.44 17.84 7.65
N VAL A 25 3.23 18.27 7.36
CA VAL A 25 2.73 18.51 6.01
C VAL A 25 1.94 19.81 5.95
N GLU A 26 2.07 20.56 4.86
CA GLU A 26 1.38 21.82 4.62
C GLU A 26 0.85 21.88 3.18
N LEU A 27 -0.24 22.61 2.97
CA LEU A 27 -0.82 22.82 1.64
C LEU A 27 -0.03 23.92 0.93
N SER A 28 0.44 23.65 -0.29
CA SER A 28 1.11 24.69 -1.07
C SER A 28 0.16 25.87 -1.35
N PRO A 29 0.60 27.13 -1.15
CA PRO A 29 -0.19 28.30 -1.55
C PRO A 29 -0.54 28.32 -3.04
N ASP A 30 0.30 27.71 -3.87
CA ASP A 30 0.18 27.73 -5.34
C ASP A 30 -1.06 26.99 -5.86
N VAL A 31 -1.61 26.05 -5.08
CA VAL A 31 -2.82 25.30 -5.49
C VAL A 31 -4.13 26.00 -5.08
N LEU A 32 -4.07 26.98 -4.19
CA LEU A 32 -5.26 27.67 -3.68
C LEU A 32 -6.10 28.35 -4.78
N PRO A 33 -5.52 29.01 -5.81
CA PRO A 33 -6.30 29.59 -6.89
C PRO A 33 -7.16 28.56 -7.63
N GLN A 34 -6.58 27.39 -7.94
CA GLN A 34 -7.28 26.31 -8.65
C GLN A 34 -8.39 25.70 -7.80
N ILE A 35 -8.12 25.38 -6.53
CA ILE A 35 -9.13 24.88 -5.59
C ILE A 35 -10.30 25.87 -5.48
N LYS A 36 -10.02 27.16 -5.35
CA LYS A 36 -11.05 28.21 -5.26
C LYS A 36 -11.87 28.35 -6.55
N ARG A 37 -11.24 28.22 -7.74
CA ARG A 37 -11.96 28.21 -9.03
C ARG A 37 -12.94 27.04 -9.11
N SER A 38 -12.46 25.83 -8.84
CA SER A 38 -13.29 24.63 -8.83
C SER A 38 -14.44 24.74 -7.82
N ARG A 39 -14.19 25.35 -6.64
CA ARG A 39 -15.24 25.60 -5.65
C ARG A 39 -16.30 26.59 -6.15
N ARG A 40 -15.90 27.69 -6.78
CA ARG A 40 -16.85 28.66 -7.36
C ARG A 40 -17.75 28.02 -8.42
N ALA A 41 -17.22 27.13 -9.25
CA ALA A 41 -18.02 26.38 -10.21
C ALA A 41 -19.15 25.57 -9.53
N VAL A 42 -18.87 24.89 -8.41
CA VAL A 42 -19.90 24.20 -7.60
C VAL A 42 -20.95 25.17 -7.10
N GLU A 43 -20.54 26.33 -6.58
CA GLU A 43 -21.45 27.34 -6.05
C GLU A 43 -22.36 27.92 -7.14
N THR A 44 -21.81 28.19 -8.33
CA THR A 44 -22.58 28.60 -9.50
C THR A 44 -23.62 27.56 -9.89
N LEU A 45 -23.26 26.26 -9.96
CA LEU A 45 -24.20 25.18 -10.28
C LEU A 45 -25.38 25.11 -9.32
N VAL A 46 -25.10 25.23 -8.01
CA VAL A 46 -26.13 25.19 -6.97
C VAL A 46 -27.04 26.41 -7.07
N ASN A 47 -26.46 27.61 -7.24
CA ASN A 47 -27.22 28.86 -7.34
C ASN A 47 -28.11 28.91 -8.60
N GLU A 48 -27.60 28.41 -9.72
CA GLU A 48 -28.33 28.34 -11.01
C GLU A 48 -29.26 27.14 -11.11
N LYS A 49 -29.28 26.24 -10.10
CA LYS A 49 -30.05 24.99 -10.10
C LYS A 49 -29.77 24.10 -11.30
N ARG A 50 -28.52 24.12 -11.80
CA ARG A 50 -28.08 23.26 -12.91
C ARG A 50 -27.95 21.82 -12.41
N VAL A 51 -28.40 20.86 -13.22
CA VAL A 51 -28.36 19.44 -12.89
C VAL A 51 -26.91 18.93 -13.02
N ALA A 52 -26.34 18.42 -11.93
CA ALA A 52 -25.00 17.85 -11.88
C ALA A 52 -24.89 16.76 -10.80
N TYR A 53 -24.32 15.61 -11.19
CA TYR A 53 -24.23 14.40 -10.35
C TYR A 53 -23.60 14.67 -8.98
N GLY A 54 -24.29 14.31 -7.90
CA GLY A 54 -23.79 14.45 -6.53
C GLY A 54 -23.60 15.89 -6.04
N ILE A 55 -23.94 16.89 -6.87
CA ILE A 55 -23.95 18.32 -6.54
C ILE A 55 -25.40 18.78 -6.30
N THR A 56 -26.26 18.60 -7.31
CA THR A 56 -27.69 18.93 -7.27
C THR A 56 -28.59 17.71 -7.49
N THR A 57 -28.00 16.51 -7.60
CA THR A 57 -28.72 15.23 -7.66
C THR A 57 -28.24 14.22 -6.61
N GLY A 58 -28.97 13.12 -6.45
CA GLY A 58 -28.58 11.98 -5.61
C GLY A 58 -27.38 11.16 -6.14
N PHE A 59 -27.08 10.04 -5.47
CA PHE A 59 -25.93 9.19 -5.77
C PHE A 59 -26.34 7.77 -6.19
N GLY A 60 -25.45 7.08 -6.92
CA GLY A 60 -25.68 5.67 -7.33
C GLY A 60 -27.01 5.49 -8.08
N HIS A 61 -27.87 4.61 -7.58
CA HIS A 61 -29.21 4.37 -8.15
C HIS A 61 -30.11 5.63 -8.15
N PHE A 62 -29.87 6.58 -7.25
CA PHE A 62 -30.67 7.81 -7.13
C PHE A 62 -30.11 9.00 -7.92
N LYS A 63 -29.20 8.77 -8.88
CA LYS A 63 -28.55 9.82 -9.69
C LYS A 63 -29.50 10.74 -10.45
N ASP A 64 -30.71 10.26 -10.76
CA ASP A 64 -31.74 11.00 -11.52
C ASP A 64 -32.71 11.82 -10.62
N LYS A 65 -32.48 11.86 -9.30
CA LYS A 65 -33.29 12.64 -8.36
C LYS A 65 -32.67 14.00 -8.11
N ILE A 66 -33.38 15.08 -8.51
CA ILE A 66 -32.99 16.47 -8.23
C ILE A 66 -33.21 16.77 -6.75
N ILE A 67 -32.21 17.42 -6.11
CA ILE A 67 -32.21 17.75 -4.69
C ILE A 67 -32.40 19.26 -4.52
N PRO A 68 -33.35 19.72 -3.69
CA PRO A 68 -33.52 21.13 -3.38
C PRO A 68 -32.26 21.74 -2.74
N PRO A 69 -31.88 22.99 -3.06
CA PRO A 69 -30.68 23.63 -2.50
C PRO A 69 -30.59 23.59 -0.96
N GLU A 70 -31.73 23.70 -0.27
CA GLU A 70 -31.85 23.63 1.18
C GLU A 70 -31.52 22.25 1.77
N GLU A 71 -31.66 21.18 0.99
CA GLU A 71 -31.39 19.81 1.41
C GLU A 71 -29.95 19.37 1.08
N VAL A 72 -29.21 20.14 0.27
CA VAL A 72 -27.88 19.75 -0.23
C VAL A 72 -26.90 19.47 0.92
N LYS A 73 -26.90 20.27 1.99
CA LYS A 73 -26.04 20.01 3.16
C LYS A 73 -26.40 18.69 3.85
N GLN A 74 -27.70 18.47 4.07
CA GLN A 74 -28.20 17.25 4.70
C GLN A 74 -27.91 16.01 3.86
N LEU A 75 -27.97 16.13 2.53
CA LEU A 75 -27.59 15.08 1.59
C LEU A 75 -26.14 14.64 1.79
N GLN A 76 -25.19 15.57 1.90
CA GLN A 76 -23.78 15.23 2.10
C GLN A 76 -23.54 14.55 3.46
N LEU A 77 -24.19 15.04 4.52
CA LEU A 77 -24.14 14.42 5.85
C LEU A 77 -24.70 13.00 5.85
N ASN A 78 -25.87 12.81 5.22
CA ASN A 78 -26.50 11.50 5.08
C ASN A 78 -25.63 10.54 4.26
N LEU A 79 -24.96 11.03 3.22
CA LEU A 79 -24.02 10.23 2.43
C LEU A 79 -22.90 9.69 3.31
N VAL A 80 -22.20 10.55 4.04
CA VAL A 80 -21.09 10.11 4.92
C VAL A 80 -21.57 9.07 5.93
N ARG A 81 -22.66 9.35 6.65
CA ARG A 81 -23.20 8.44 7.67
C ARG A 81 -23.66 7.09 7.11
N SER A 82 -24.38 7.10 5.99
CA SER A 82 -24.92 5.87 5.37
C SER A 82 -23.84 4.98 4.76
N HIS A 83 -22.69 5.56 4.40
CA HIS A 83 -21.58 4.82 3.79
C HIS A 83 -20.54 4.35 4.81
N ALA A 84 -20.60 4.79 6.07
CA ALA A 84 -19.70 4.37 7.15
C ALA A 84 -20.03 2.95 7.67
N VAL A 85 -20.02 1.97 6.75
CA VAL A 85 -20.46 0.59 6.97
C VAL A 85 -19.31 -0.42 6.99
N GLY A 86 -18.06 0.08 6.99
CA GLY A 86 -16.89 -0.80 7.02
C GLY A 86 -16.83 -1.66 8.28
N VAL A 87 -16.19 -2.83 8.19
CA VAL A 87 -16.09 -3.81 9.29
C VAL A 87 -14.66 -4.36 9.42
N GLY A 88 -14.45 -5.27 10.38
CA GLY A 88 -13.16 -5.93 10.62
C GLY A 88 -12.22 -5.12 11.50
N PRO A 89 -10.92 -5.45 11.55
CA PRO A 89 -9.95 -4.73 12.37
C PRO A 89 -9.77 -3.30 11.86
N ALA A 90 -9.44 -2.40 12.77
CA ALA A 90 -9.04 -1.04 12.42
C ALA A 90 -7.70 -1.05 11.66
N LEU A 91 -7.53 -0.10 10.76
CA LEU A 91 -6.26 0.17 10.09
C LEU A 91 -5.20 0.62 11.11
N SER A 92 -3.93 0.35 10.80
CA SER A 92 -2.82 0.85 11.61
C SER A 92 -2.75 2.38 11.58
N ARG A 93 -2.00 2.96 12.53
CA ARG A 93 -1.74 4.40 12.57
C ARG A 93 -1.15 4.89 11.24
N GLU A 94 -0.18 4.18 10.70
CA GLU A 94 0.51 4.53 9.45
C GLU A 94 -0.45 4.51 8.27
N ALA A 95 -1.31 3.49 8.18
CA ALA A 95 -2.31 3.34 7.13
C ALA A 95 -3.37 4.46 7.18
N ALA A 96 -3.91 4.76 8.36
CA ALA A 96 -4.88 5.84 8.53
C ALA A 96 -4.28 7.22 8.21
N ARG A 97 -3.02 7.45 8.62
CA ARG A 97 -2.28 8.68 8.28
C ARG A 97 -1.98 8.78 6.78
N ALA A 98 -1.60 7.68 6.14
CA ALA A 98 -1.40 7.64 4.69
C ALA A 98 -2.70 7.99 3.95
N MET A 99 -3.86 7.48 4.40
CA MET A 99 -5.16 7.83 3.81
C MET A 99 -5.47 9.33 3.89
N LEU A 100 -5.25 9.95 5.05
CA LEU A 100 -5.45 11.41 5.21
C LEU A 100 -4.58 12.20 4.23
N LEU A 101 -3.30 11.84 4.12
CA LEU A 101 -2.37 12.53 3.22
C LEU A 101 -2.77 12.36 1.75
N VAL A 102 -3.05 11.13 1.33
CA VAL A 102 -3.39 10.84 -0.07
C VAL A 102 -4.68 11.55 -0.46
N ARG A 103 -5.72 11.53 0.39
CA ARG A 103 -6.95 12.27 0.10
C ARG A 103 -6.71 13.77 0.02
N ALA A 104 -5.95 14.33 0.97
CA ALA A 104 -5.60 15.74 0.95
C ALA A 104 -4.85 16.12 -0.33
N ASN A 105 -3.91 15.29 -0.80
CA ASN A 105 -3.17 15.52 -2.05
C ASN A 105 -4.08 15.46 -3.29
N THR A 106 -4.97 14.46 -3.38
CA THR A 106 -5.95 14.37 -4.48
C THR A 106 -6.83 15.63 -4.53
N LEU A 107 -7.33 16.08 -3.38
CA LEU A 107 -8.17 17.28 -3.30
C LEU A 107 -7.39 18.56 -3.61
N ALA A 108 -6.11 18.62 -3.25
CA ALA A 108 -5.22 19.75 -3.52
C ALA A 108 -5.03 20.01 -5.02
N LYS A 109 -5.19 18.98 -5.87
CA LYS A 109 -5.13 19.11 -7.33
C LYS A 109 -6.23 20.02 -7.89
N GLY A 110 -7.32 20.24 -7.14
CA GLY A 110 -8.29 21.30 -7.41
C GLY A 110 -9.29 21.02 -8.52
N PHE A 111 -9.67 19.74 -8.70
CA PHE A 111 -10.73 19.31 -9.62
C PHE A 111 -11.99 18.81 -8.90
N SER A 112 -11.98 18.81 -7.56
CA SER A 112 -13.00 18.19 -6.72
C SER A 112 -14.06 19.14 -6.16
N GLY A 113 -13.92 20.46 -6.35
CA GLY A 113 -14.93 21.43 -5.91
C GLY A 113 -15.08 21.57 -4.38
N VAL A 114 -14.07 21.17 -3.60
CA VAL A 114 -14.07 21.31 -2.14
C VAL A 114 -13.57 22.69 -1.72
N ARG A 115 -13.95 23.13 -0.51
CA ARG A 115 -13.32 24.30 0.11
C ARG A 115 -11.90 23.95 0.60
N PRO A 116 -10.95 24.92 0.63
CA PRO A 116 -9.63 24.70 1.19
C PRO A 116 -9.63 24.17 2.63
N VAL A 117 -10.62 24.56 3.44
CA VAL A 117 -10.76 24.11 4.84
C VAL A 117 -10.88 22.60 4.99
N VAL A 118 -11.45 21.90 3.99
CA VAL A 118 -11.55 20.43 4.00
C VAL A 118 -10.15 19.80 3.96
N ILE A 119 -9.28 20.34 3.10
CA ILE A 119 -7.90 19.88 2.94
C ILE A 119 -7.10 20.23 4.18
N THR A 120 -7.15 21.49 4.63
CA THR A 120 -6.37 21.91 5.81
C THR A 120 -6.77 21.16 7.06
N THR A 121 -8.05 20.83 7.25
CA THR A 121 -8.49 20.01 8.41
C THR A 121 -7.87 18.62 8.40
N MET A 122 -7.76 17.96 7.24
CA MET A 122 -7.03 16.68 7.12
C MET A 122 -5.55 16.84 7.50
N LEU A 123 -4.91 17.93 7.08
CA LEU A 123 -3.52 18.22 7.42
C LEU A 123 -3.34 18.58 8.90
N ASP A 124 -4.28 19.29 9.50
CA ASP A 124 -4.26 19.66 10.93
C ASP A 124 -4.38 18.40 11.80
N ILE A 125 -5.24 17.45 11.44
CA ILE A 125 -5.34 16.13 12.08
C ILE A 125 -3.98 15.39 11.99
N LEU A 126 -3.38 15.34 10.80
CA LEU A 126 -2.07 14.71 10.59
C LEU A 126 -0.96 15.35 11.44
N ASN A 127 -0.93 16.67 11.48
CA ASN A 127 0.08 17.47 12.17
C ASN A 127 -0.11 17.45 13.70
N ALA A 128 -1.32 17.22 14.19
CA ALA A 128 -1.63 17.01 15.61
C ALA A 128 -1.37 15.56 16.07
N ASP A 129 -0.85 14.71 15.18
CA ASP A 129 -0.67 13.27 15.38
C ASP A 129 -1.95 12.50 15.77
N ILE A 130 -3.10 12.99 15.31
CA ILE A 130 -4.38 12.31 15.48
C ILE A 130 -4.59 11.37 14.29
N TYR A 131 -5.08 10.16 14.53
CA TYR A 131 -5.40 9.22 13.45
C TYR A 131 -6.80 8.60 13.61
N PRO A 132 -7.61 8.60 12.53
CA PRO A 132 -8.94 8.02 12.51
C PRO A 132 -8.96 6.51 12.80
N ARG A 133 -9.98 6.04 13.53
CA ARG A 133 -10.35 4.63 13.56
C ARG A 133 -11.11 4.29 12.29
N ILE A 134 -10.41 3.73 11.30
CA ILE A 134 -10.99 3.29 10.02
C ILE A 134 -11.01 1.76 9.98
N LEU A 135 -12.17 1.17 9.70
CA LEU A 135 -12.30 -0.28 9.61
C LEU A 135 -11.89 -0.79 8.22
N SER A 136 -11.13 -1.88 8.19
CA SER A 136 -10.37 -2.31 7.00
C SER A 136 -11.17 -3.03 5.90
N GLN A 137 -12.43 -3.40 6.13
CA GLN A 137 -13.22 -4.20 5.16
C GLN A 137 -14.49 -3.47 4.73
N GLY A 138 -14.95 -3.72 3.50
CA GLY A 138 -16.20 -3.18 2.95
C GLY A 138 -16.05 -2.36 1.67
N SER A 139 -14.81 -2.02 1.27
CA SER A 139 -14.55 -1.41 -0.04
C SER A 139 -14.58 -2.46 -1.16
N LEU A 140 -15.26 -2.13 -2.26
CA LEU A 140 -15.26 -2.89 -3.51
C LEU A 140 -14.19 -2.40 -4.49
N GLY A 141 -13.56 -1.24 -4.24
CA GLY A 141 -12.75 -0.53 -5.23
C GLY A 141 -13.55 -0.15 -6.50
N ALA A 142 -14.84 0.15 -6.33
CA ALA A 142 -15.83 0.44 -7.36
C ALA A 142 -15.90 1.95 -7.65
N SER A 143 -16.62 2.73 -6.83
CA SER A 143 -16.54 4.20 -6.77
C SER A 143 -15.46 4.67 -5.79
N GLY A 144 -14.31 4.00 -5.84
CA GLY A 144 -13.24 4.13 -4.86
C GLY A 144 -13.52 3.39 -3.54
N ASP A 145 -12.84 3.84 -2.48
CA ASP A 145 -12.83 3.25 -1.14
C ASP A 145 -13.93 3.82 -0.24
N LEU A 146 -15.18 3.80 -0.72
CA LEU A 146 -16.32 4.48 -0.09
C LEU A 146 -16.45 4.20 1.42
N ALA A 147 -16.50 2.93 1.83
CA ALA A 147 -16.72 2.58 3.23
C ALA A 147 -15.57 3.01 4.17
N PRO A 148 -14.29 2.71 3.85
CA PRO A 148 -13.15 3.25 4.60
C PRO A 148 -13.09 4.79 4.62
N LEU A 149 -13.35 5.45 3.49
CA LEU A 149 -13.34 6.91 3.41
C LEU A 149 -14.53 7.55 4.14
N ALA A 150 -15.65 6.84 4.26
CA ALA A 150 -16.78 7.29 5.07
C ALA A 150 -16.45 7.28 6.57
N HIS A 151 -15.72 6.28 7.07
CA HIS A 151 -15.18 6.31 8.43
C HIS A 151 -14.26 7.52 8.67
N LEU A 152 -13.38 7.82 7.70
CA LEU A 152 -12.56 9.03 7.72
C LEU A 152 -13.43 10.29 7.71
N GLY A 153 -14.45 10.33 6.85
CA GLY A 153 -15.43 11.41 6.77
C GLY A 153 -16.14 11.67 8.10
N MET A 154 -16.60 10.62 8.78
CA MET A 154 -17.22 10.73 10.11
C MET A 154 -16.28 11.42 11.11
N VAL A 155 -14.98 11.14 11.08
CA VAL A 155 -13.98 11.81 11.93
C VAL A 155 -13.86 13.29 11.58
N LEU A 156 -13.85 13.66 10.30
CA LEU A 156 -13.83 15.06 9.88
C LEU A 156 -15.07 15.85 10.34
N LEU A 157 -16.21 15.18 10.50
CA LEU A 157 -17.44 15.74 11.06
C LEU A 157 -17.43 15.81 12.60
N GLY A 158 -16.44 15.22 13.26
CA GLY A 158 -16.39 15.06 14.72
C GLY A 158 -17.27 13.93 15.26
N GLU A 159 -17.94 13.16 14.40
CA GLU A 159 -18.87 12.07 14.76
C GLU A 159 -18.21 10.69 14.82
N GLY A 160 -17.03 10.55 14.20
CA GLY A 160 -16.24 9.32 14.20
C GLY A 160 -15.32 9.21 15.41
N GLU A 161 -14.56 8.12 15.47
CA GLU A 161 -13.58 7.87 16.52
C GLU A 161 -12.15 8.04 16.01
N VAL A 162 -11.27 8.49 16.90
CA VAL A 162 -9.82 8.54 16.71
C VAL A 162 -9.17 7.76 17.84
N PHE A 163 -7.92 7.35 17.64
CA PHE A 163 -7.17 6.69 18.71
C PHE A 163 -6.34 7.69 19.52
N VAL A 164 -6.40 7.57 20.84
CA VAL A 164 -5.54 8.26 21.81
C VAL A 164 -5.04 7.23 22.82
N ASP A 165 -3.72 7.11 22.98
CA ASP A 165 -3.09 6.13 23.86
C ASP A 165 -3.56 4.68 23.65
N GLY A 166 -3.90 4.33 22.40
CA GLY A 166 -4.39 3.00 22.01
C GLY A 166 -5.90 2.79 22.15
N GLU A 167 -6.63 3.73 22.75
CA GLU A 167 -8.08 3.65 22.96
C GLU A 167 -8.84 4.49 21.94
N ALA A 168 -9.97 3.97 21.47
CA ALA A 168 -10.87 4.69 20.56
C ALA A 168 -11.73 5.68 21.35
N VAL A 169 -11.65 6.97 20.97
CA VAL A 169 -12.39 8.07 21.60
C VAL A 169 -13.05 8.93 20.54
N LEU A 170 -14.11 9.66 20.92
CA LEU A 170 -14.83 10.53 20.00
C LEU A 170 -13.91 11.64 19.44
N ALA A 171 -13.92 11.82 18.12
CA ALA A 171 -13.08 12.80 17.43
C ALA A 171 -13.32 14.23 17.94
N ALA A 172 -14.58 14.62 18.18
CA ALA A 172 -14.94 15.94 18.69
C ALA A 172 -14.20 16.31 20.00
N ASP A 173 -14.07 15.35 20.92
CA ASP A 173 -13.40 15.57 22.22
C ASP A 173 -11.89 15.81 22.05
N VAL A 174 -11.27 15.17 21.06
CA VAL A 174 -9.85 15.32 20.74
C VAL A 174 -9.61 16.60 19.94
N PHE A 175 -10.49 16.93 19.00
CA PHE A 175 -10.43 18.14 18.19
C PHE A 175 -10.49 19.39 19.04
N ALA A 176 -11.41 19.43 20.03
CA ALA A 176 -11.52 20.55 20.97
C ALA A 176 -10.21 20.83 21.72
N LYS A 177 -9.45 19.78 22.08
CA LYS A 177 -8.15 19.91 22.77
C LYS A 177 -7.03 20.44 21.86
N HIS A 178 -7.15 20.22 20.55
CA HIS A 178 -6.14 20.61 19.56
C HIS A 178 -6.52 21.85 18.75
N GLY A 179 -7.67 22.49 19.06
CA GLY A 179 -8.17 23.65 18.34
C GLY A 179 -8.65 23.35 16.91
N ILE A 180 -8.90 22.08 16.58
CA ILE A 180 -9.43 21.66 15.28
C ILE A 180 -10.95 21.83 15.32
N GLN A 181 -11.52 22.44 14.28
CA GLN A 181 -12.98 22.60 14.17
C GLN A 181 -13.55 21.48 13.28
N PRO A 182 -14.57 20.74 13.74
CA PRO A 182 -15.28 19.79 12.88
C PRO A 182 -15.88 20.46 11.64
N LEU A 183 -15.94 19.74 10.51
CA LEU A 183 -16.46 20.27 9.26
C LEU A 183 -17.99 20.27 9.24
N GLU A 184 -18.58 21.39 8.78
CA GLU A 184 -19.94 21.43 8.26
C GLU A 184 -19.89 21.35 6.72
N LEU A 185 -20.28 20.22 6.15
CA LEU A 185 -20.16 19.95 4.72
C LEU A 185 -21.07 20.86 3.87
N GLN A 186 -20.56 21.25 2.71
CA GLN A 186 -21.29 21.94 1.65
C GLN A 186 -21.47 21.02 0.44
N ALA A 187 -22.21 21.51 -0.56
CA ALA A 187 -22.43 20.80 -1.83
C ALA A 187 -21.16 20.13 -2.37
N LYS A 188 -21.29 18.86 -2.78
CA LYS A 188 -20.23 17.95 -3.27
C LYS A 188 -19.22 17.46 -2.23
N GLU A 189 -19.05 18.11 -1.08
CA GLU A 189 -17.91 17.81 -0.20
C GLU A 189 -17.96 16.42 0.45
N GLY A 190 -19.15 15.90 0.77
CA GLY A 190 -19.31 14.53 1.25
C GLY A 190 -18.84 13.52 0.20
N LEU A 191 -19.31 13.69 -1.04
CA LEU A 191 -18.89 12.82 -2.14
C LEU A 191 -17.39 12.96 -2.43
N ALA A 192 -16.86 14.18 -2.44
CA ALA A 192 -15.45 14.45 -2.64
C ALA A 192 -14.56 13.98 -1.46
N ILE A 193 -15.09 13.63 -0.30
CA ILE A 193 -14.30 12.94 0.74
C ILE A 193 -14.31 11.43 0.49
N LEU A 194 -15.45 10.89 0.07
CA LEU A 194 -15.70 9.45 -0.06
C LEU A 194 -15.23 8.82 -1.37
N ASN A 195 -15.17 9.59 -2.45
CA ASN A 195 -14.97 9.05 -3.80
C ASN A 195 -13.51 9.07 -4.23
N GLY A 196 -12.90 7.88 -4.32
CA GLY A 196 -11.55 7.68 -4.86
C GLY A 196 -10.78 6.55 -4.19
N THR A 197 -9.61 6.23 -4.74
CA THR A 197 -8.81 5.01 -4.45
C THR A 197 -7.89 5.15 -3.22
N THR A 198 -8.26 6.02 -2.27
CA THR A 198 -7.36 6.51 -1.22
C THR A 198 -6.83 5.42 -0.28
N MET A 199 -7.65 4.46 0.15
CA MET A 199 -7.18 3.38 1.02
C MET A 199 -6.21 2.49 0.25
N MET A 200 -6.60 2.07 -0.95
CA MET A 200 -5.77 1.22 -1.79
C MET A 200 -4.40 1.83 -2.07
N VAL A 201 -4.37 3.13 -2.39
CA VAL A 201 -3.14 3.86 -2.71
C VAL A 201 -2.30 4.15 -1.48
N GLY A 202 -2.94 4.60 -0.38
CA GLY A 202 -2.25 4.91 0.86
C GLY A 202 -1.57 3.68 1.46
N LEU A 203 -2.27 2.55 1.55
CA LEU A 203 -1.69 1.28 1.98
C LEU A 203 -0.69 0.77 0.94
N GLY A 204 -1.01 0.84 -0.35
CA GLY A 204 -0.14 0.41 -1.44
C GLY A 204 1.23 1.09 -1.39
N ALA A 205 1.31 2.40 -1.11
CA ALA A 205 2.57 3.12 -0.94
C ALA A 205 3.41 2.56 0.21
N LEU A 206 2.81 2.32 1.38
CA LEU A 206 3.50 1.74 2.53
C LEU A 206 4.02 0.33 2.20
N LEU A 207 3.21 -0.49 1.54
CA LEU A 207 3.56 -1.87 1.17
C LEU A 207 4.64 -1.93 0.09
N VAL A 208 4.61 -1.03 -0.90
CA VAL A 208 5.68 -0.91 -1.91
C VAL A 208 7.01 -0.60 -1.22
N ARG A 209 7.06 0.36 -0.30
CA ARG A 209 8.29 0.66 0.45
C ARG A 209 8.78 -0.53 1.26
N ARG A 210 7.89 -1.20 1.98
CA ARG A 210 8.23 -2.42 2.72
C ARG A 210 8.75 -3.52 1.80
N GLY A 211 8.14 -3.72 0.63
CA GLY A 211 8.61 -4.67 -0.39
C GLY A 211 10.02 -4.36 -0.91
N ILE A 212 10.34 -3.07 -1.15
CA ILE A 212 11.70 -2.64 -1.53
C ILE A 212 12.71 -3.03 -0.44
N ASN A 213 12.39 -2.75 0.83
CA ASN A 213 13.25 -3.08 1.96
C ASN A 213 13.41 -4.60 2.14
N LEU A 214 12.30 -5.34 2.01
CA LEU A 214 12.30 -6.80 2.10
C LEU A 214 13.17 -7.44 1.02
N LEU A 215 13.17 -6.92 -0.21
CA LEU A 215 14.02 -7.44 -1.27
C LEU A 215 15.52 -7.26 -0.99
N ILE A 216 15.91 -6.13 -0.40
CA ILE A 216 17.29 -5.93 0.06
C ILE A 216 17.62 -6.92 1.18
N THR A 217 16.72 -7.08 2.13
CA THR A 217 16.88 -8.00 3.27
C THR A 217 16.97 -9.46 2.83
N ALA A 218 16.16 -9.87 1.85
CA ALA A 218 16.16 -11.22 1.30
C ALA A 218 17.44 -11.53 0.50
N ASP A 219 18.01 -10.53 -0.20
CA ASP A 219 19.31 -10.68 -0.85
C ASP A 219 20.43 -10.90 0.19
N ILE A 220 20.41 -10.14 1.29
CA ILE A 220 21.35 -10.32 2.41
C ILE A 220 21.17 -11.70 3.05
N ALA A 221 19.93 -12.13 3.30
CA ALA A 221 19.64 -13.46 3.83
C ALA A 221 20.15 -14.57 2.91
N ALA A 222 19.96 -14.42 1.59
CA ALA A 222 20.43 -15.38 0.60
C ALA A 222 21.97 -15.46 0.56
N CYS A 223 22.68 -14.33 0.66
CA CYS A 223 24.15 -14.32 0.77
C CYS A 223 24.62 -15.01 2.05
N LEU A 224 24.03 -14.70 3.21
CA LEU A 224 24.40 -15.33 4.47
C LEU A 224 24.13 -16.85 4.46
N SER A 225 23.00 -17.26 3.87
CA SER A 225 22.68 -18.67 3.63
C SER A 225 23.68 -19.34 2.69
N LEU A 226 24.14 -18.64 1.63
CA LEU A 226 25.16 -19.15 0.72
C LEU A 226 26.48 -19.40 1.45
N GLU A 227 26.92 -18.46 2.29
CA GLU A 227 28.12 -18.59 3.11
C GLU A 227 28.01 -19.75 4.11
N ALA A 228 26.92 -19.81 4.88
CA ALA A 228 26.67 -20.86 5.86
C ALA A 228 26.68 -22.27 5.23
N LEU A 229 26.13 -22.39 4.02
CA LEU A 229 26.05 -23.65 3.28
C LEU A 229 27.30 -23.97 2.46
N LYS A 230 28.36 -23.16 2.53
CA LYS A 230 29.56 -23.30 1.67
C LYS A 230 29.17 -23.39 0.20
N GLY A 231 28.34 -22.45 -0.25
CA GLY A 231 27.96 -22.28 -1.64
C GLY A 231 29.05 -21.55 -2.44
N THR A 232 28.80 -21.37 -3.73
CA THR A 232 29.69 -20.68 -4.67
C THR A 232 28.97 -19.50 -5.33
N ASP A 233 29.67 -18.37 -5.44
CA ASP A 233 29.20 -17.15 -6.09
C ASP A 233 29.42 -17.15 -7.61
N ARG A 234 30.03 -18.23 -8.17
CA ARG A 234 30.30 -18.36 -9.62
C ARG A 234 29.05 -18.16 -10.48
N ALA A 235 27.88 -18.56 -9.97
CA ALA A 235 26.60 -18.36 -10.63
C ALA A 235 26.18 -16.90 -10.75
N TYR A 236 26.76 -16.02 -9.93
CA TYR A 236 26.47 -14.59 -9.89
C TYR A 236 27.41 -13.79 -10.79
N ASP A 237 28.31 -14.42 -11.54
CA ASP A 237 29.24 -13.77 -12.47
C ASP A 237 28.50 -12.83 -13.44
N HIS A 238 28.97 -11.57 -13.55
CA HIS A 238 28.32 -10.55 -14.37
C HIS A 238 28.09 -10.98 -15.83
N ARG A 239 28.95 -11.83 -16.39
CA ARG A 239 28.82 -12.33 -17.77
C ARG A 239 27.60 -13.20 -17.95
N VAL A 240 27.25 -14.02 -16.94
CA VAL A 240 26.06 -14.88 -16.95
C VAL A 240 24.79 -14.03 -17.06
N HIS A 241 24.76 -12.90 -16.35
CA HIS A 241 23.61 -12.01 -16.35
C HIS A 241 23.60 -11.03 -17.53
N ALA A 242 24.76 -10.70 -18.10
CA ALA A 242 24.86 -9.88 -19.30
C ALA A 242 24.29 -10.59 -20.55
N VAL A 243 24.46 -11.91 -20.67
CA VAL A 243 23.91 -12.68 -21.81
C VAL A 243 22.41 -12.96 -21.70
N ARG A 244 21.77 -12.65 -20.56
CA ARG A 244 20.33 -12.73 -20.34
C ARG A 244 19.82 -11.40 -19.76
N PRO A 245 19.44 -10.43 -20.61
CA PRO A 245 19.40 -9.00 -20.26
C PRO A 245 18.13 -8.57 -19.50
N HIS A 246 17.75 -9.31 -18.45
CA HIS A 246 16.77 -8.82 -17.49
C HIS A 246 17.47 -7.84 -16.52
N PRO A 247 17.08 -6.56 -16.49
CA PRO A 247 17.83 -5.53 -15.76
C PRO A 247 17.90 -5.83 -14.26
N ARG A 248 16.76 -6.14 -13.62
CA ARG A 248 16.70 -6.40 -12.18
C ARG A 248 17.41 -7.68 -11.77
N GLN A 249 17.52 -8.65 -12.69
CA GLN A 249 18.35 -9.84 -12.49
C GLN A 249 19.84 -9.47 -12.45
N ALA A 250 20.30 -8.64 -13.39
CA ALA A 250 21.68 -8.17 -13.43
C ALA A 250 22.04 -7.31 -12.20
N ASP A 251 21.12 -6.41 -11.80
CA ASP A 251 21.26 -5.56 -10.61
C ASP A 251 21.34 -6.39 -9.33
N CYS A 252 20.45 -7.39 -9.18
CA CYS A 252 20.48 -8.31 -8.05
C CYS A 252 21.83 -9.04 -7.99
N ALA A 253 22.28 -9.65 -9.09
CA ALA A 253 23.58 -10.32 -9.11
C ALA A 253 24.75 -9.38 -8.77
N ALA A 254 24.71 -8.14 -9.25
CA ALA A 254 25.73 -7.14 -8.90
C ALA A 254 25.73 -6.80 -7.41
N PHE A 255 24.55 -6.69 -6.80
CA PHE A 255 24.42 -6.47 -5.36
C PHE A 255 24.94 -7.68 -4.56
N LEU A 256 24.57 -8.91 -4.93
CA LEU A 256 25.06 -10.13 -4.25
C LEU A 256 26.59 -10.25 -4.32
N ARG A 257 27.18 -10.03 -5.51
CA ARG A 257 28.66 -10.04 -5.66
C ARG A 257 29.33 -9.00 -4.77
N LYS A 258 28.72 -7.83 -4.61
CA LYS A 258 29.25 -6.78 -3.72
C LYS A 258 29.17 -7.18 -2.25
N LEU A 259 28.10 -7.83 -1.83
CA LEU A 259 27.96 -8.32 -0.45
C LEU A 259 28.97 -9.42 -0.11
N LEU A 260 29.27 -10.28 -1.08
CA LEU A 260 30.16 -11.43 -0.93
C LEU A 260 31.64 -11.12 -1.19
N GLU A 261 31.96 -9.89 -1.54
CA GLU A 261 33.34 -9.49 -1.86
C GLU A 261 34.26 -9.72 -0.65
N GLY A 262 35.26 -10.58 -0.82
CA GLY A 262 36.23 -10.91 0.23
C GLY A 262 35.73 -11.95 1.26
N SER A 263 34.58 -12.59 1.04
CA SER A 263 34.10 -13.67 1.91
C SER A 263 35.11 -14.81 2.00
N GLN A 264 35.29 -15.35 3.21
CA GLN A 264 36.11 -16.54 3.50
C GLN A 264 35.27 -17.81 3.71
N PHE A 265 33.93 -17.71 3.62
CA PHE A 265 33.01 -18.81 3.91
C PHE A 265 32.53 -19.57 2.65
N LEU A 266 32.75 -18.98 1.47
CA LEU A 266 32.37 -19.57 0.19
C LEU A 266 33.23 -20.81 -0.16
N ARG A 267 32.70 -21.63 -1.06
CA ARG A 267 33.40 -22.78 -1.64
C ARG A 267 34.32 -22.32 -2.75
N ASP A 268 35.56 -22.75 -2.67
CA ASP A 268 36.51 -22.71 -3.78
C ASP A 268 36.08 -23.64 -4.94
N ASP A 269 36.83 -23.65 -6.04
CA ASP A 269 36.59 -24.57 -7.15
C ASP A 269 36.73 -26.04 -6.69
N ASP A 270 35.60 -26.76 -6.66
CA ASP A 270 35.52 -28.17 -6.27
C ASP A 270 34.93 -29.03 -7.41
N PRO A 271 35.73 -29.92 -8.03
CA PRO A 271 35.26 -30.77 -9.13
C PRO A 271 34.23 -31.82 -8.71
N LEU A 272 34.09 -32.10 -7.40
CA LEU A 272 33.09 -33.02 -6.85
C LEU A 272 31.81 -32.30 -6.43
N ASN A 273 31.84 -30.97 -6.31
CA ASN A 273 30.70 -30.13 -5.94
C ASN A 273 30.61 -28.87 -6.81
N VAL A 274 30.30 -29.09 -8.09
CA VAL A 274 30.41 -28.08 -9.15
C VAL A 274 29.30 -27.04 -9.19
N GLN A 275 28.13 -27.30 -8.59
CA GLN A 275 26.97 -26.41 -8.69
C GLN A 275 26.11 -26.48 -7.44
N ASP A 276 25.59 -25.33 -7.03
CA ASP A 276 24.61 -25.27 -5.96
C ASP A 276 23.19 -25.56 -6.44
N PRO A 277 22.31 -26.00 -5.51
CA PRO A 277 20.87 -26.04 -5.69
C PRO A 277 20.27 -24.71 -6.13
N TYR A 278 19.13 -24.76 -6.82
CA TYR A 278 18.51 -23.56 -7.42
C TYR A 278 18.16 -22.46 -6.41
N THR A 279 17.87 -22.81 -5.16
CA THR A 279 17.51 -21.83 -4.13
C THR A 279 18.67 -20.94 -3.72
N LEU A 280 19.91 -21.33 -4.04
CA LEU A 280 21.13 -20.53 -3.92
C LEU A 280 21.56 -19.98 -5.29
N ARG A 281 21.60 -20.84 -6.30
CA ARG A 281 22.13 -20.51 -7.62
C ARG A 281 21.24 -19.55 -8.42
N CYS A 282 19.92 -19.65 -8.26
CA CYS A 282 18.94 -18.90 -9.05
C CYS A 282 18.45 -17.62 -8.35
N VAL A 283 19.12 -17.17 -7.27
CA VAL A 283 18.73 -15.97 -6.51
C VAL A 283 18.59 -14.75 -7.42
N PRO A 284 19.56 -14.41 -8.31
CA PRO A 284 19.39 -13.28 -9.21
C PRO A 284 18.16 -13.35 -10.11
N GLN A 285 17.82 -14.54 -10.62
CA GLN A 285 16.71 -14.75 -11.55
C GLN A 285 15.37 -14.55 -10.85
N VAL A 286 15.21 -15.15 -9.66
CA VAL A 286 13.96 -15.09 -8.90
C VAL A 286 13.81 -13.72 -8.23
N HIS A 287 14.78 -13.30 -7.43
CA HIS A 287 14.71 -12.01 -6.73
C HIS A 287 14.67 -10.84 -7.72
N GLY A 288 15.34 -10.96 -8.88
CA GLY A 288 15.23 -10.00 -9.98
C GLY A 288 13.81 -9.90 -10.55
N ALA A 289 13.12 -11.02 -10.78
CA ALA A 289 11.73 -11.01 -11.24
C ALA A 289 10.77 -10.41 -10.19
N VAL A 290 11.02 -10.65 -8.90
CA VAL A 290 10.23 -10.04 -7.82
C VAL A 290 10.48 -8.53 -7.74
N ARG A 291 11.72 -8.07 -7.95
CA ARG A 291 12.06 -6.65 -8.08
C ARG A 291 11.32 -5.99 -9.24
N ASP A 292 11.12 -6.67 -10.37
CA ASP A 292 10.29 -6.15 -11.48
C ASP A 292 8.82 -5.98 -11.06
N ALA A 293 8.25 -6.92 -10.32
CA ALA A 293 6.87 -6.82 -9.82
C ALA A 293 6.69 -5.66 -8.81
N VAL A 294 7.63 -5.48 -7.88
CA VAL A 294 7.63 -4.34 -6.94
C VAL A 294 7.81 -3.02 -7.68
N ALA A 295 8.68 -2.97 -8.70
CA ALA A 295 8.88 -1.77 -9.52
C ALA A 295 7.63 -1.41 -10.32
N TYR A 296 6.89 -2.40 -10.84
CA TYR A 296 5.60 -2.17 -11.49
C TYR A 296 4.57 -1.60 -10.52
N ALA A 297 4.46 -2.19 -9.32
CA ALA A 297 3.56 -1.68 -8.30
C ALA A 297 3.91 -0.26 -7.87
N GLN A 298 5.20 0.05 -7.70
CA GLN A 298 5.66 1.40 -7.43
C GLN A 298 5.24 2.38 -8.53
N TRP A 299 5.44 2.02 -9.80
CA TRP A 299 5.06 2.86 -10.92
C TRP A 299 3.56 3.19 -10.93
N VAL A 300 2.70 2.19 -10.70
CA VAL A 300 1.25 2.40 -10.60
C VAL A 300 0.89 3.31 -9.42
N ILE A 301 1.47 3.06 -8.25
CA ILE A 301 1.19 3.85 -7.05
C ILE A 301 1.68 5.29 -7.20
N ASP A 302 2.86 5.53 -7.76
CA ASP A 302 3.39 6.89 -7.98
C ASP A 302 2.51 7.71 -8.93
N ILE A 303 1.89 7.07 -9.93
CA ILE A 303 0.88 7.72 -10.81
C ILE A 303 -0.37 8.05 -9.99
N GLU A 304 -0.91 7.05 -9.30
CA GLU A 304 -2.21 7.17 -8.64
C GLU A 304 -2.19 8.13 -7.44
N LEU A 305 -1.06 8.22 -6.73
CA LEU A 305 -0.82 9.22 -5.66
C LEU A 305 -1.06 10.67 -6.13
N ASN A 306 -0.91 10.90 -7.44
CA ASN A 306 -0.99 12.21 -8.07
C ASN A 306 -2.14 12.29 -9.10
N ALA A 307 -3.10 11.36 -9.05
CA ALA A 307 -4.25 11.33 -9.96
C ALA A 307 -5.48 12.08 -9.39
N VAL A 308 -6.38 12.51 -10.28
CA VAL A 308 -7.75 12.88 -9.92
C VAL A 308 -8.63 11.64 -10.02
N ASN A 309 -8.82 10.96 -8.88
CA ASN A 309 -9.67 9.77 -8.76
C ASN A 309 -11.04 10.08 -8.11
N ASP A 310 -11.56 11.29 -8.32
CA ASP A 310 -12.86 11.76 -7.84
C ASP A 310 -13.90 11.79 -8.98
N ASN A 311 -15.18 11.89 -8.63
CA ASN A 311 -16.28 12.05 -9.58
C ASN A 311 -17.46 12.86 -8.98
N PRO A 312 -18.08 13.79 -9.72
CA PRO A 312 -17.68 14.27 -11.03
C PRO A 312 -16.45 15.18 -10.95
N ILE A 313 -15.77 15.32 -12.09
CA ILE A 313 -14.54 16.12 -12.24
C ILE A 313 -14.93 17.50 -12.76
N ILE A 314 -14.39 18.54 -12.12
CA ILE A 314 -14.68 19.94 -12.45
C ILE A 314 -13.50 20.53 -13.20
N PHE A 315 -13.72 20.87 -14.46
CA PHE A 315 -12.76 21.54 -15.31
C PHE A 315 -13.04 23.04 -15.30
N THR A 316 -12.03 23.83 -14.95
CA THR A 316 -12.08 25.29 -14.95
C THR A 316 -10.88 25.82 -15.71
N GLU A 317 -11.05 26.90 -16.46
CA GLU A 317 -9.96 27.56 -17.15
C GLU A 317 -9.48 28.79 -16.37
N GLU A 318 -8.17 29.03 -16.35
CA GLU A 318 -7.61 30.21 -15.71
C GLU A 318 -7.93 31.48 -16.52
N GLY A 319 -8.47 32.50 -15.85
CA GLY A 319 -8.89 33.74 -16.51
C GLY A 319 -10.26 33.68 -17.17
N SER A 320 -10.98 32.56 -17.02
CA SER A 320 -12.36 32.38 -17.50
C SER A 320 -13.32 32.05 -16.35
N ASP A 321 -14.57 32.47 -16.50
CA ASP A 321 -15.68 32.02 -15.63
C ASP A 321 -16.37 30.76 -16.20
N GLU A 322 -15.94 30.28 -17.37
CA GLU A 322 -16.43 29.02 -17.93
C GLU A 322 -15.89 27.81 -17.17
N PHE A 323 -16.74 26.80 -17.03
CA PHE A 323 -16.40 25.54 -16.42
C PHE A 323 -17.25 24.41 -16.99
N ASP A 324 -16.72 23.20 -16.92
CA ASP A 324 -17.41 21.97 -17.28
C ASP A 324 -17.37 20.95 -16.13
N VAL A 325 -18.41 20.14 -16.02
CA VAL A 325 -18.52 19.09 -15.00
C VAL A 325 -18.80 17.77 -15.69
N ILE A 326 -17.79 16.90 -15.66
CA ILE A 326 -17.82 15.63 -16.37
C ILE A 326 -17.93 14.50 -15.36
N SER A 327 -18.95 13.65 -15.52
CA SER A 327 -19.03 12.37 -14.80
C SER A 327 -18.13 11.35 -15.49
N ALA A 328 -17.18 10.77 -14.76
CA ALA A 328 -16.16 9.84 -15.24
C ALA A 328 -15.96 8.67 -14.26
N GLY A 329 -15.12 7.71 -14.66
CA GLY A 329 -14.82 6.48 -13.91
C GLY A 329 -13.43 6.46 -13.24
N ASN A 330 -12.78 7.61 -13.04
CA ASN A 330 -11.41 7.65 -12.51
C ASN A 330 -11.27 7.11 -11.08
N PHE A 331 -12.38 6.88 -10.38
CA PHE A 331 -12.43 6.25 -9.08
C PHE A 331 -12.17 4.72 -9.10
N HIS A 332 -12.17 4.10 -10.28
CA HIS A 332 -12.15 2.64 -10.42
C HIS A 332 -10.73 2.12 -10.20
N GLY A 333 -10.55 1.29 -9.17
CA GLY A 333 -9.23 0.92 -8.66
C GLY A 333 -8.46 -0.16 -9.44
N GLU A 334 -8.83 -0.44 -10.69
CA GLU A 334 -8.32 -1.62 -11.45
C GLU A 334 -6.80 -1.65 -11.59
N PRO A 335 -6.11 -0.54 -11.95
CA PRO A 335 -4.66 -0.56 -12.09
C PRO A 335 -3.96 -0.97 -10.78
N ILE A 336 -4.48 -0.50 -9.65
CA ILE A 336 -3.92 -0.76 -8.32
C ILE A 336 -4.21 -2.20 -7.90
N ALA A 337 -5.38 -2.74 -8.25
CA ALA A 337 -5.74 -4.13 -8.00
C ALA A 337 -4.77 -5.10 -8.71
N PHE A 338 -4.51 -4.89 -10.00
CA PHE A 338 -3.52 -5.69 -10.75
C PHE A 338 -2.10 -5.53 -10.23
N ALA A 339 -1.69 -4.31 -9.90
CA ALA A 339 -0.38 -4.06 -9.30
C ALA A 339 -0.20 -4.81 -7.98
N ALA A 340 -1.21 -4.75 -7.09
CA ALA A 340 -1.17 -5.42 -5.80
C ALA A 340 -1.16 -6.95 -5.96
N ASP A 341 -1.99 -7.51 -6.84
CA ASP A 341 -2.04 -8.95 -7.08
C ASP A 341 -0.75 -9.48 -7.74
N TYR A 342 -0.15 -8.72 -8.66
CA TYR A 342 1.12 -9.09 -9.28
C TYR A 342 2.27 -9.08 -8.25
N MET A 343 2.38 -8.02 -7.44
CA MET A 343 3.38 -7.95 -6.36
C MET A 343 3.17 -9.06 -5.32
N LYS A 344 1.93 -9.35 -4.95
CA LYS A 344 1.56 -10.42 -4.00
C LYS A 344 1.97 -11.80 -4.51
N LEU A 345 1.72 -12.09 -5.79
CA LEU A 345 2.15 -13.33 -6.43
C LEU A 345 3.69 -13.46 -6.39
N ALA A 346 4.40 -12.40 -6.78
CA ALA A 346 5.85 -12.41 -6.82
C ALA A 346 6.48 -12.59 -5.42
N LEU A 347 5.94 -11.91 -4.40
CA LEU A 347 6.40 -12.06 -3.01
C LEU A 347 6.12 -13.46 -2.45
N THR A 348 5.04 -14.10 -2.88
CA THR A 348 4.75 -15.50 -2.52
C THR A 348 5.89 -16.41 -2.98
N ASP A 349 6.43 -16.19 -4.20
CA ASP A 349 7.56 -16.95 -4.72
C ASP A 349 8.88 -16.64 -3.98
N LEU A 350 9.11 -15.36 -3.61
CA LEU A 350 10.23 -14.97 -2.76
C LEU A 350 10.21 -15.74 -1.42
N GLY A 351 9.04 -15.81 -0.78
CA GLY A 351 8.85 -16.57 0.46
C GLY A 351 9.10 -18.06 0.29
N ASN A 352 8.61 -18.67 -0.79
CA ASN A 352 8.91 -20.07 -1.11
C ASN A 352 10.42 -20.30 -1.26
N MET A 353 11.12 -19.40 -1.94
CA MET A 353 12.56 -19.54 -2.17
C MET A 353 13.36 -19.42 -0.86
N SER A 354 13.01 -18.45 0.00
CA SER A 354 13.59 -18.27 1.33
C SER A 354 13.33 -19.50 2.23
N GLU A 355 12.10 -20.01 2.25
CA GLU A 355 11.76 -21.20 3.01
C GLU A 355 12.53 -22.44 2.55
N ARG A 356 12.74 -22.61 1.24
CA ARG A 356 13.59 -23.71 0.74
C ARG A 356 15.08 -23.54 1.09
N ARG A 357 15.58 -22.32 1.34
CA ARG A 357 16.92 -22.10 1.90
C ARG A 357 16.95 -22.46 3.39
N ILE A 358 15.93 -22.09 4.17
CA ILE A 358 15.77 -22.55 5.58
C ILE A 358 15.80 -24.07 5.63
N ALA A 359 15.01 -24.74 4.80
CA ALA A 359 14.95 -26.20 4.75
C ALA A 359 16.32 -26.86 4.49
N ARG A 360 17.20 -26.19 3.72
CA ARG A 360 18.56 -26.68 3.44
C ARG A 360 19.52 -26.40 4.59
N LEU A 361 19.40 -25.25 5.26
CA LEU A 361 20.20 -24.91 6.44
C LEU A 361 20.00 -25.94 7.57
N VAL A 362 18.75 -26.36 7.78
CA VAL A 362 18.40 -27.25 8.90
C VAL A 362 18.51 -28.74 8.59
N ASP A 363 18.80 -29.14 7.35
CA ASP A 363 18.87 -30.54 6.93
C ASP A 363 20.30 -30.92 6.51
N ALA A 364 20.98 -31.67 7.38
CA ALA A 364 22.35 -32.12 7.16
C ALA A 364 22.50 -33.04 5.93
N ASP A 365 21.46 -33.80 5.58
CA ASP A 365 21.51 -34.65 4.39
C ASP A 365 21.44 -33.80 3.11
N CYS A 366 20.60 -32.76 3.14
CA CYS A 366 20.48 -31.82 2.03
C CYS A 366 21.70 -30.89 1.87
N ASN A 367 22.48 -30.66 2.92
CA ASN A 367 23.66 -29.79 2.89
C ASN A 367 25.00 -30.55 2.97
N GLN A 368 25.01 -31.87 2.79
CA GLN A 368 26.22 -32.71 2.79
C GLN A 368 26.99 -32.66 4.12
N SER A 369 26.26 -32.56 5.24
CA SER A 369 26.80 -32.46 6.60
C SER A 369 27.72 -31.25 6.80
N VAL A 370 27.55 -30.20 5.97
CA VAL A 370 28.22 -28.91 6.17
C VAL A 370 27.77 -28.27 7.47
N LEU A 371 26.50 -28.45 7.85
CA LEU A 371 25.93 -28.00 9.11
C LEU A 371 25.29 -29.19 9.84
N PRO A 372 25.26 -29.17 11.19
CA PRO A 372 24.59 -30.20 11.94
C PRO A 372 23.07 -30.16 11.71
N MET A 373 22.42 -31.32 11.83
CA MET A 373 20.97 -31.46 11.67
C MET A 373 20.23 -30.50 12.62
N PHE A 374 19.30 -29.72 12.07
CA PHE A 374 18.56 -28.65 12.74
C PHE A 374 19.40 -27.57 13.43
N LEU A 375 20.67 -27.41 13.05
CA LEU A 375 21.57 -26.41 13.62
C LEU A 375 21.74 -26.56 15.14
N THR A 376 21.97 -27.80 15.61
CA THR A 376 22.26 -28.09 17.02
C THR A 376 23.37 -29.14 17.19
N GLU A 377 24.21 -28.96 18.21
CA GLU A 377 25.25 -29.95 18.59
C GLU A 377 24.68 -31.15 19.34
N TYR A 378 23.55 -30.97 20.05
CA TYR A 378 22.98 -31.95 20.98
C TYR A 378 21.67 -32.52 20.44
N GLY A 379 21.70 -33.00 19.19
CA GLY A 379 20.56 -33.64 18.54
C GLY A 379 20.00 -34.79 19.39
N GLY A 380 18.68 -34.78 19.59
CA GLY A 380 17.97 -35.75 20.45
C GLY A 380 17.66 -35.23 21.86
N LEU A 381 18.38 -34.21 22.34
CA LEU A 381 18.02 -33.45 23.54
C LEU A 381 17.50 -32.04 23.18
N GLN A 382 18.11 -31.41 22.18
CA GLN A 382 17.72 -30.11 21.65
C GLN A 382 17.08 -30.27 20.27
N SER A 383 16.03 -29.49 20.00
CA SER A 383 15.36 -29.47 18.69
C SER A 383 15.95 -28.43 17.73
N GLY A 384 16.84 -27.55 18.20
CA GLY A 384 17.42 -26.48 17.37
C GLY A 384 16.37 -25.68 16.60
N PHE A 385 16.60 -25.51 15.31
CA PHE A 385 15.73 -24.77 14.39
C PHE A 385 14.61 -25.61 13.74
N MET A 386 14.42 -26.87 14.18
CA MET A 386 13.41 -27.78 13.62
C MET A 386 12.02 -27.14 13.55
N ILE A 387 11.55 -26.56 14.65
CA ILE A 387 10.20 -25.98 14.72
C ILE A 387 10.14 -24.58 14.10
N ALA A 388 11.26 -23.86 14.02
CA ALA A 388 11.32 -22.60 13.27
C ALA A 388 11.03 -22.83 11.78
N GLN A 389 11.54 -23.92 11.20
CA GLN A 389 11.19 -24.33 9.83
C GLN A 389 9.68 -24.61 9.68
N TYR A 390 9.02 -25.18 10.70
CA TYR A 390 7.58 -25.48 10.63
C TYR A 390 6.77 -24.20 10.46
N THR A 391 7.12 -23.15 11.22
CA THR A 391 6.52 -21.83 11.08
C THR A 391 6.74 -21.27 9.68
N ALA A 392 7.98 -21.28 9.17
CA ALA A 392 8.29 -20.79 7.83
C ALA A 392 7.50 -21.54 6.73
N ALA A 393 7.45 -22.88 6.82
CA ALA A 393 6.71 -23.73 5.89
C ALA A 393 5.19 -23.47 5.93
N SER A 394 4.62 -23.27 7.12
CA SER A 394 3.21 -22.93 7.29
C SER A 394 2.87 -21.61 6.61
N LEU A 395 3.66 -20.57 6.87
CA LEU A 395 3.47 -19.24 6.29
C LEU A 395 3.63 -19.25 4.77
N ALA A 396 4.65 -19.94 4.25
CA ALA A 396 4.87 -20.10 2.81
C ALA A 396 3.70 -20.84 2.14
N SER A 397 3.13 -21.84 2.82
CA SER A 397 1.96 -22.57 2.32
C SER A 397 0.69 -21.72 2.34
N GLU A 398 0.44 -20.95 3.39
CA GLU A 398 -0.73 -20.07 3.48
C GLU A 398 -0.72 -18.99 2.39
N ASN A 399 0.46 -18.47 2.05
CA ASN A 399 0.61 -17.50 0.96
C ASN A 399 0.12 -18.04 -0.40
N LYS A 400 0.18 -19.35 -0.64
CA LYS A 400 -0.29 -19.95 -1.90
C LYS A 400 -1.81 -19.80 -2.08
N SER A 401 -2.56 -19.88 -0.98
CA SER A 401 -4.01 -19.61 -0.99
C SER A 401 -4.29 -18.13 -1.16
N LEU A 402 -3.52 -17.26 -0.48
CA LEU A 402 -3.65 -15.81 -0.60
C LEU A 402 -3.24 -15.27 -1.99
N ALA A 403 -2.39 -16.00 -2.72
CA ALA A 403 -1.89 -15.61 -4.03
C ALA A 403 -2.99 -15.53 -5.11
N HIS A 404 -4.16 -16.18 -4.90
CA HIS A 404 -5.28 -16.06 -5.84
C HIS A 404 -5.67 -14.58 -6.05
N PRO A 405 -5.72 -14.07 -7.28
CA PRO A 405 -5.95 -12.64 -7.54
C PRO A 405 -7.36 -12.23 -7.10
N ALA A 406 -7.46 -11.17 -6.30
CA ALA A 406 -8.75 -10.59 -5.94
C ALA A 406 -9.35 -9.83 -7.12
N SER A 407 -8.51 -9.24 -7.97
CA SER A 407 -8.90 -8.51 -9.18
C SER A 407 -9.50 -9.40 -10.28
N ALA A 408 -9.47 -10.73 -10.13
CA ALA A 408 -10.11 -11.64 -11.07
C ALA A 408 -11.61 -11.79 -10.81
N ASP A 409 -12.12 -11.22 -9.71
CA ASP A 409 -13.52 -11.27 -9.31
C ASP A 409 -14.18 -9.90 -9.39
N SER A 410 -15.50 -9.90 -9.62
CA SER A 410 -16.35 -8.71 -9.58
C SER A 410 -17.80 -9.13 -9.27
N ILE A 411 -18.43 -8.44 -8.33
CA ILE A 411 -19.83 -8.68 -7.94
C ILE A 411 -20.62 -7.38 -8.16
N PRO A 412 -21.64 -7.38 -9.05
CA PRO A 412 -22.49 -6.23 -9.27
C PRO A 412 -23.19 -5.77 -7.98
N SER A 413 -23.22 -4.46 -7.76
CA SER A 413 -23.88 -3.82 -6.63
C SER A 413 -24.74 -2.64 -7.08
N SER A 414 -25.38 -1.93 -6.15
CA SER A 414 -26.22 -0.76 -6.44
C SER A 414 -27.25 -1.00 -7.55
N ALA A 415 -27.96 -2.15 -7.48
CA ALA A 415 -28.93 -2.59 -8.48
C ALA A 415 -28.36 -2.64 -9.92
N ASN A 416 -27.13 -3.16 -10.07
CA ASN A 416 -26.37 -3.23 -11.32
C ASN A 416 -25.99 -1.87 -11.92
N THR A 417 -26.04 -0.78 -11.15
CA THR A 417 -25.43 0.49 -11.57
C THR A 417 -23.91 0.44 -11.43
N GLU A 418 -23.42 -0.27 -10.41
CA GLU A 418 -22.01 -0.59 -10.20
C GLU A 418 -21.82 -2.06 -10.56
N ASP A 419 -21.81 -2.36 -11.86
CA ASP A 419 -21.83 -3.71 -12.42
C ASP A 419 -20.43 -4.33 -12.62
N HIS A 420 -19.39 -3.51 -12.54
CA HIS A 420 -17.99 -3.94 -12.53
C HIS A 420 -17.20 -3.21 -11.44
N VAL A 421 -16.40 -3.95 -10.67
CA VAL A 421 -15.59 -3.41 -9.56
C VAL A 421 -14.22 -4.09 -9.53
N SER A 422 -13.22 -3.42 -8.96
CA SER A 422 -11.83 -3.92 -9.02
C SER A 422 -11.43 -4.90 -7.92
N MET A 423 -12.17 -4.93 -6.81
CA MET A 423 -11.77 -5.61 -5.58
C MET A 423 -10.39 -5.18 -5.06
N GLY A 424 -9.91 -4.00 -5.45
CA GLY A 424 -8.53 -3.57 -5.19
C GLY A 424 -8.19 -3.43 -3.71
N ALA A 425 -9.16 -3.06 -2.86
CA ALA A 425 -8.95 -3.04 -1.41
C ALA A 425 -8.68 -4.44 -0.83
N ILE A 426 -9.27 -5.49 -1.41
CA ILE A 426 -8.99 -6.88 -1.03
C ILE A 426 -7.60 -7.27 -1.52
N ALA A 427 -7.23 -6.92 -2.75
CA ALA A 427 -5.90 -7.18 -3.31
C ALA A 427 -4.79 -6.58 -2.43
N VAL A 428 -4.91 -5.30 -2.05
CA VAL A 428 -3.95 -4.58 -1.20
C VAL A 428 -3.86 -5.18 0.21
N ARG A 429 -4.97 -5.58 0.81
CA ARG A 429 -4.97 -6.25 2.12
C ARG A 429 -4.36 -7.65 2.08
N ASN A 430 -4.61 -8.40 1.01
CA ASN A 430 -3.98 -9.71 0.82
C ASN A 430 -2.47 -9.57 0.57
N LEU A 431 -2.05 -8.53 -0.17
CA LEU A 431 -0.64 -8.17 -0.32
C LEU A 431 0.01 -7.88 1.04
N GLU A 432 -0.63 -7.10 1.91
CA GLU A 432 -0.12 -6.83 3.26
C GLU A 432 0.09 -8.12 4.07
N LYS A 433 -0.87 -9.04 4.05
CA LYS A 433 -0.73 -10.34 4.73
C LYS A 433 0.43 -11.17 4.18
N VAL A 434 0.52 -11.30 2.86
CA VAL A 434 1.64 -12.04 2.22
C VAL A 434 2.97 -11.40 2.58
N LEU A 435 3.06 -10.07 2.54
CA LEU A 435 4.27 -9.33 2.90
C LEU A 435 4.68 -9.59 4.36
N ASN A 436 3.73 -9.53 5.31
CA ASN A 436 3.98 -9.87 6.71
C ASN A 436 4.52 -11.30 6.86
N HIS A 437 3.95 -12.27 6.15
CA HIS A 437 4.40 -13.66 6.18
C HIS A 437 5.82 -13.80 5.63
N VAL A 438 6.13 -13.17 4.50
CA VAL A 438 7.46 -13.26 3.87
C VAL A 438 8.52 -12.55 4.72
N GLU A 439 8.20 -11.43 5.37
CA GLU A 439 9.11 -10.79 6.35
C GLU A 439 9.46 -11.75 7.50
N HIS A 440 8.49 -12.52 8.03
CA HIS A 440 8.77 -13.54 9.05
C HIS A 440 9.60 -14.70 8.51
N ILE A 441 9.32 -15.19 7.31
CA ILE A 441 10.10 -16.26 6.67
C ILE A 441 11.56 -15.82 6.49
N VAL A 442 11.79 -14.64 5.91
CA VAL A 442 13.15 -14.09 5.72
C VAL A 442 13.85 -13.84 7.05
N SER A 443 13.12 -13.44 8.10
CA SER A 443 13.69 -13.29 9.45
C SER A 443 14.17 -14.64 10.01
N ILE A 444 13.40 -15.71 9.82
CA ILE A 444 13.81 -17.08 10.21
C ILE A 444 15.02 -17.53 9.40
N GLU A 445 15.07 -17.21 8.09
CA GLU A 445 16.24 -17.48 7.24
C GLU A 445 17.49 -16.80 7.79
N LEU A 446 17.41 -15.51 8.12
CA LEU A 446 18.54 -14.77 8.69
C LEU A 446 19.03 -15.39 10.01
N MET A 447 18.11 -15.77 10.90
CA MET A 447 18.47 -16.43 12.17
C MET A 447 19.14 -17.78 11.93
N ALA A 448 18.60 -18.60 11.03
CA ALA A 448 19.16 -19.92 10.72
C ALA A 448 20.52 -19.81 10.00
N ALA A 449 20.66 -18.87 9.08
CA ALA A 449 21.90 -18.64 8.36
C ALA A 449 23.00 -18.10 9.30
N ALA A 450 22.68 -17.16 10.20
CA ALA A 450 23.61 -16.69 11.22
C ALA A 450 24.09 -17.82 12.14
N GLN A 451 23.16 -18.65 12.64
CA GLN A 451 23.52 -19.83 13.42
C GLN A 451 24.38 -20.81 12.61
N GLY A 452 24.10 -20.96 11.31
CA GLY A 452 24.91 -21.77 10.41
C GLY A 452 26.35 -21.25 10.28
N ILE A 453 26.54 -19.93 10.25
CA ILE A 453 27.87 -19.31 10.29
C ILE A 453 28.57 -19.56 11.63
N ASP A 454 27.86 -19.53 12.76
CA ASP A 454 28.48 -19.81 14.07
C ASP A 454 29.01 -21.25 14.19
N PHE A 455 28.49 -22.19 13.38
CA PHE A 455 29.01 -23.56 13.26
C PHE A 455 30.23 -23.69 12.34
N ARG A 456 30.67 -22.62 11.70
CA ARG A 456 31.57 -22.65 10.55
C ARG A 456 32.94 -22.03 10.78
#